data_AF-A0A497RNB1-F1
#
_entry.id   AF-A0A497RNB1-F1
#
_cell.length_a   1.000
_cell.length_b   1.000
_cell.length_c   1.000
_cell.angle_alpha   90.00
_cell.angle_beta   90.00
_cell.angle_gamma   90.00
#
_symmetry.space_group_name_H-M   'P 1'
#
loop_
_entity.id
_entity.type
_entity.pdbx_description
1 polymer ?
#
loop_
_entity_poly.entity_id
_entity_poly.type
_entity_poly.pdbx_seq_one_letter_code
_entity_poly.pdbx_strand_id
1 'polypeptide(L)'
;MKVNIIEKKDDLVEIEFDDKVLPNALLSVLMKNKVDAYTSESHPLLPAYRLHIEANNPMKELKRAIKTVEGDWNKFGKKLQAKVKELKKAKKGVKKK
;
A
#
# COMPACT_ATOMS: atom_id res chain seq x y z
N MET A 1 13.50 -2.30 -2.82
CA MET A 1 12.46 -1.28 -2.70
C MET A 1 13.12 0.05 -2.41
N LYS A 2 13.09 0.94 -3.38
CA LYS A 2 13.63 2.30 -3.31
C LYS A 2 12.45 3.27 -3.39
N VAL A 3 12.47 4.28 -2.53
CA VAL A 3 11.44 5.33 -2.48
C VAL A 3 12.17 6.66 -2.52
N ASN A 4 11.86 7.47 -3.51
CA ASN A 4 12.45 8.78 -3.70
C ASN A 4 11.36 9.85 -3.68
N ILE A 5 11.56 10.93 -2.93
CA ILE A 5 10.68 12.10 -3.01
C ILE A 5 11.15 12.93 -4.18
N ILE A 6 10.28 13.11 -5.18
CA ILE A 6 10.57 13.87 -6.40
C ILE A 6 10.24 15.34 -6.18
N GLU A 7 9.05 15.60 -5.63
CA GLU A 7 8.57 16.95 -5.39
C GLU A 7 7.84 17.05 -4.05
N LYS A 8 8.03 18.18 -3.38
CA LYS A 8 7.30 18.53 -2.16
C LYS A 8 7.04 20.03 -2.15
N LYS A 9 5.76 20.38 -2.22
CA LYS A 9 5.20 21.71 -2.03
C LYS A 9 4.24 21.68 -0.83
N ASP A 10 3.64 22.82 -0.51
CA ASP A 10 2.70 22.94 0.61
C ASP A 10 1.41 22.12 0.37
N ASP A 11 0.97 22.06 -0.89
CA ASP A 11 -0.26 21.43 -1.36
C ASP A 11 -0.04 20.14 -2.17
N LEU A 12 1.21 19.84 -2.53
CA LEU A 12 1.54 18.73 -3.42
C LEU A 12 2.74 17.91 -2.93
N VAL A 13 2.65 16.59 -3.04
CA VAL A 13 3.77 15.67 -2.84
C VAL A 13 3.80 14.65 -3.98
N GLU A 14 4.98 14.49 -4.59
CA GLU A 14 5.23 13.47 -5.61
C GLU A 14 6.35 12.53 -5.15
N ILE A 15 6.05 11.22 -5.19
CA ILE A 15 6.94 10.17 -4.72
C ILE A 15 7.13 9.13 -5.80
N GLU A 16 8.36 8.76 -6.09
CA GLU A 16 8.73 7.71 -7.01
C GLU A 16 9.06 6.41 -6.28
N PHE A 17 8.60 5.30 -6.86
CA PHE A 17 8.73 3.94 -6.39
C PHE A 17 9.33 3.05 -7.48
N ASP A 18 10.15 2.09 -7.09
CA ASP A 18 10.69 1.04 -7.99
C ASP A 18 9.69 -0.07 -8.33
N ASP A 19 8.53 -0.10 -7.66
CA ASP A 19 7.48 -1.10 -7.84
C ASP A 19 6.09 -0.47 -7.82
N LYS A 20 5.14 -1.08 -8.54
CA LYS A 20 3.77 -0.57 -8.69
C LYS A 20 2.82 -0.92 -7.56
N VAL A 21 3.11 -1.95 -6.76
CA VAL A 21 2.14 -2.50 -5.81
C VAL A 21 1.86 -1.50 -4.69
N LEU A 22 2.91 -0.89 -4.15
CA LEU A 22 2.80 0.05 -3.03
C LEU A 22 2.17 1.40 -3.40
N PRO A 23 2.56 2.10 -4.49
CA PRO A 23 1.86 3.31 -4.90
C PRO A 23 0.38 3.05 -5.18
N ASN A 24 0.02 1.92 -5.79
CA ASN A 24 -1.39 1.56 -6.01
C ASN A 24 -2.15 1.27 -4.71
N ALA A 25 -1.51 0.62 -3.73
CA ALA A 25 -2.12 0.39 -2.42
C ALA A 25 -2.37 1.70 -1.66
N LEU A 26 -1.41 2.64 -1.72
CA LEU A 26 -1.56 3.97 -1.13
C LEU A 26 -2.64 4.79 -1.85
N LEU A 27 -2.61 4.81 -3.19
CA LEU A 27 -3.61 5.46 -4.04
C LEU A 27 -5.03 5.00 -3.66
N SER A 28 -5.24 3.69 -3.54
CA SER A 28 -6.54 3.11 -3.17
C SER A 28 -7.06 3.63 -1.83
N VAL A 29 -6.18 3.93 -0.88
CA VAL A 29 -6.57 4.50 0.42
C VAL A 29 -6.80 6.01 0.32
N LEU A 30 -5.96 6.73 -0.42
CA LEU A 30 -6.10 8.16 -0.64
C LEU A 30 -7.42 8.49 -1.35
N MET A 31 -7.75 7.74 -2.41
CA MET A 31 -9.03 7.87 -3.12
C MET A 31 -10.24 7.63 -2.22
N LYS A 32 -10.18 6.62 -1.33
CA LYS A 32 -11.24 6.36 -0.34
C LYS A 32 -11.44 7.52 0.63
N ASN A 33 -10.38 8.25 0.93
CA ASN A 33 -10.41 9.44 1.79
C ASN A 33 -10.76 10.72 1.01
N LYS A 34 -11.13 10.61 -0.28
CA LYS A 34 -11.44 11.74 -1.18
C LYS A 34 -10.27 12.72 -1.32
N VAL A 35 -9.04 12.20 -1.29
CA VAL A 35 -7.83 12.96 -1.58
C VAL A 35 -7.57 12.87 -3.08
N ASP A 36 -7.22 13.99 -3.71
CA ASP A 36 -6.83 14.00 -5.11
C ASP A 36 -5.44 13.37 -5.25
N ALA A 37 -5.38 12.24 -5.94
CA ALA A 37 -4.17 11.48 -6.09
C ALA A 37 -4.27 10.61 -7.34
N TYR A 38 -3.15 10.41 -8.01
CA TYR A 38 -3.04 9.50 -9.15
C TYR A 38 -1.65 8.88 -9.20
N THR A 39 -1.55 7.77 -9.92
CA THR A 39 -0.26 7.14 -10.23
C THR A 39 0.07 7.29 -11.69
N SER A 40 1.33 7.58 -12.00
CA SER A 40 1.85 7.63 -13.36
C SER A 40 3.09 6.76 -13.51
N GLU A 41 3.30 6.24 -14.71
CA GLU A 41 4.54 5.56 -15.08
C GLU A 41 5.45 6.56 -15.78
N SER A 42 6.66 6.76 -15.26
CA SER A 42 7.60 7.70 -15.86
C SER A 42 8.12 7.23 -17.22
N HIS A 43 8.25 5.90 -17.41
CA HIS A 43 8.76 5.33 -18.65
C HIS A 43 8.32 3.86 -18.83
N PRO A 44 7.91 3.40 -20.03
CA PRO A 44 7.44 2.02 -20.24
C PRO A 44 8.49 0.93 -19.96
N LEU A 45 9.77 1.27 -20.11
CA LEU A 45 10.90 0.34 -19.97
C LEU A 45 11.65 0.47 -18.64
N LEU A 46 11.41 1.52 -17.86
CA LEU A 46 12.05 1.72 -16.56
C LEU A 46 10.96 1.61 -15.48
N PRO A 47 11.10 0.69 -14.51
CA PRO A 47 10.12 0.55 -13.44
C PRO A 47 10.26 1.74 -12.47
N ALA A 48 9.68 2.87 -12.85
CA ALA A 48 9.59 4.09 -12.07
C ALA A 48 8.12 4.51 -12.03
N TYR A 49 7.47 4.19 -10.92
CA TYR A 49 6.07 4.49 -10.66
C TYR A 49 6.00 5.70 -9.76
N ARG A 50 5.27 6.73 -10.17
CA ARG A 50 5.08 7.94 -9.38
C ARG A 50 3.70 7.97 -8.78
N LEU A 51 3.64 8.35 -7.51
CA LEU A 51 2.41 8.68 -6.81
C LEU A 51 2.38 10.19 -6.62
N HIS A 52 1.39 10.81 -7.24
CA HIS A 52 1.09 12.21 -7.09
C HIS A 52 -0.05 12.38 -6.08
N ILE A 53 0.08 13.34 -5.17
CA ILE A 53 -0.89 13.62 -4.12
C ILE A 53 -1.07 15.13 -4.02
N GLU A 54 -2.30 15.60 -4.24
CA GLU A 54 -2.69 16.99 -4.14
C GLU A 54 -3.75 17.16 -3.04
N ALA A 55 -3.44 17.96 -2.02
CA ALA A 55 -4.30 18.20 -0.87
C ALA A 55 -3.84 19.43 -0.07
N ASN A 56 -4.72 20.01 0.76
CA ASN A 56 -4.32 21.08 1.69
C ASN A 56 -3.18 20.69 2.67
N ASN A 57 -2.98 19.40 2.92
CA ASN A 57 -1.84 18.90 3.69
C ASN A 57 -1.46 17.48 3.21
N PRO A 58 -0.72 17.37 2.09
CA PRO A 58 -0.48 16.10 1.40
C PRO A 58 0.31 15.11 2.26
N MET A 59 1.27 15.61 3.05
CA MET A 59 2.07 14.78 3.97
C MET A 59 1.22 14.14 5.07
N LYS A 60 0.22 14.85 5.60
CA LYS A 60 -0.67 14.31 6.62
C LYS A 60 -1.54 13.20 6.04
N GLU A 61 -2.08 13.40 4.85
CA GLU A 61 -2.89 12.40 4.15
C GLU A 61 -2.07 11.17 3.74
N LEU A 62 -0.87 11.37 3.23
CA LEU A 62 0.08 10.28 2.96
C LEU A 62 0.37 9.47 4.23
N LYS A 63 0.67 10.13 5.35
CA LYS A 63 0.95 9.44 6.63
C LYS A 63 -0.26 8.64 7.12
N ARG A 64 -1.47 9.16 6.92
CA ARG A 64 -2.72 8.42 7.20
C ARG A 64 -2.85 7.20 6.28
N ALA A 65 -2.60 7.38 4.98
CA ALA A 65 -2.67 6.29 4.01
C ALA A 65 -1.69 5.16 4.35
N ILE A 66 -0.44 5.48 4.69
CA ILE A 66 0.58 4.52 5.12
C ILE A 66 0.08 3.71 6.33
N LYS A 67 -0.42 4.40 7.37
CA LYS A 67 -0.91 3.72 8.59
C LYS A 67 -2.09 2.79 8.30
N THR A 68 -3.00 3.20 7.43
CA THR A 68 -4.14 2.37 7.03
C THR A 68 -3.67 1.12 6.29
N VAL A 69 -2.79 1.28 5.31
CA VAL A 69 -2.21 0.16 4.54
C VAL A 69 -1.49 -0.80 5.49
N GLU A 70 -0.64 -0.30 6.39
CA GLU A 70 0.05 -1.10 7.40
C GLU A 70 -0.93 -1.88 8.31
N GLY A 71 -1.98 -1.21 8.77
CA GLY A 71 -3.03 -1.82 9.59
C GLY A 71 -3.77 -2.96 8.86
N ASP A 72 -4.08 -2.77 7.58
CA ASP A 72 -4.77 -3.76 6.76
C ASP A 72 -3.88 -4.96 6.45
N TRP A 73 -2.60 -4.74 6.13
CA TRP A 73 -1.62 -5.82 5.96
C TRP A 73 -1.43 -6.65 7.23
N ASN A 74 -1.36 -5.99 8.40
CA ASN A 74 -1.27 -6.68 9.68
C ASN A 74 -2.50 -7.54 9.97
N LYS A 75 -3.70 -7.02 9.69
CA LYS A 75 -4.96 -7.80 9.83
C LYS A 75 -5.00 -8.98 8.87
N PHE A 76 -4.59 -8.77 7.62
CA PHE A 76 -4.50 -9.82 6.62
C PHE A 76 -3.56 -10.95 7.08
N GLY A 77 -2.33 -10.61 7.50
CA GLY A 77 -1.35 -11.58 7.98
C GLY A 77 -1.86 -12.42 9.15
N LYS A 78 -2.49 -11.78 10.16
CA LYS A 78 -3.09 -12.47 11.30
C LYS A 78 -4.20 -13.44 10.87
N LYS A 79 -5.12 -13.00 10.02
CA LYS A 79 -6.23 -13.83 9.51
C LYS A 79 -5.74 -15.00 8.68
N LEU A 80 -4.74 -14.78 7.82
CA LEU A 80 -4.16 -15.83 6.98
C LEU A 80 -3.45 -16.89 7.84
N GLN A 81 -2.63 -16.46 8.80
CA GLN A 81 -1.96 -17.38 9.72
C GLN A 81 -2.94 -18.20 10.56
N ALA A 82 -4.03 -17.59 11.02
CA ALA A 82 -5.09 -18.29 11.74
C ALA A 82 -5.69 -19.42 10.88
N LYS A 83 -6.11 -19.11 9.64
CA LYS A 83 -6.63 -20.12 8.69
C LYS A 83 -5.62 -21.22 8.38
N VAL A 84 -4.35 -20.89 8.18
CA VAL A 84 -3.30 -21.89 7.94
C VAL A 84 -3.15 -22.84 9.14
N LYS A 85 -3.25 -22.33 10.38
CA LYS A 85 -3.21 -23.16 11.60
C LYS A 85 -4.42 -24.09 11.68
N GLU A 86 -5.62 -23.60 11.35
CA GLU A 86 -6.85 -24.41 11.31
C GLU A 86 -6.72 -25.58 10.31
N LEU A 87 -6.25 -25.29 9.08
CA LEU A 87 -6.03 -26.31 8.05
C LEU A 87 -5.01 -27.37 8.48
N LYS A 88 -3.94 -26.99 9.18
CA LYS A 88 -2.95 -27.93 9.72
C LYS A 88 -3.54 -28.84 10.81
N LYS A 89 -4.41 -28.31 11.67
CA LYS A 89 -5.10 -29.10 12.72
C LYS A 89 -6.09 -30.09 12.11
N ALA A 90 -6.85 -29.68 11.10
CA ALA A 90 -7.79 -30.55 10.38
C ALA A 90 -7.07 -31.76 9.75
N LYS A 91 -5.90 -31.56 9.10
CA LYS A 91 -5.11 -32.67 8.54
C LYS A 91 -4.54 -33.63 9.60
N LYS A 92 -4.22 -33.16 10.81
CA LYS A 92 -3.75 -34.03 11.92
C LYS A 92 -4.88 -34.85 12.55
N GLY A 93 -6.11 -34.34 12.53
CA GLY A 93 -7.30 -35.08 12.99
C GLY A 93 -7.72 -36.22 12.04
N VAL A 94 -7.50 -36.05 10.73
CA VAL A 94 -7.84 -37.07 9.72
C VAL A 94 -6.82 -38.23 9.69
N LYS A 95 -5.55 -37.99 10.02
CA LYS A 95 -4.52 -39.07 10.13
C LYS A 95 -4.57 -39.90 11.41
N LYS A 96 -5.47 -39.58 12.35
CA LYS A 96 -5.63 -40.28 13.63
C LYS A 96 -6.91 -41.14 13.71
N LYS A 97 -7.61 -41.33 12.59
CA LYS A 97 -8.72 -42.29 12.46
C LYS A 97 -8.30 -43.41 11.53
#